data_AF-A0A379UWB6-F1
#
_entry.id   AF-A0A379UWB6-F1
#
_cell.length_a   1.000
_cell.length_b   1.000
_cell.length_c   1.000
_cell.angle_alpha   90.00
_cell.angle_beta   90.00
_cell.angle_gamma   90.00
#
_symmetry.space_group_name_H-M   'P 1'
#
loop_
_entity.id
_entity.type
_entity.pdbx_description
1 polymer ?
#
loop_
_entity_poly.entity_id
_entity_poly.type
_entity_poly.pdbx_seq_one_letter_code
_entity_poly.pdbx_strand_id
1 'polypeptide(L)' 'MDMDVGAMMTVIPRISTPTLTAQEMAELDPADLTAMAVEVVTFLLPKSVLADLPTT' A
#
# COMPACT_ATOMS: atom_id res chain seq x y z
N MET A 1 10.28 8.88 1.87
CA MET A 1 9.90 7.46 1.75
C MET A 1 9.57 7.26 0.28
N ASP A 2 10.46 6.67 -0.50
CA ASP A 2 10.15 6.34 -1.88
C ASP A 2 9.30 5.06 -1.86
N MET A 3 8.03 5.21 -2.19
CA MET A 3 7.07 4.11 -2.27
C MET A 3 7.04 3.61 -3.71
N ASP A 4 7.46 2.37 -3.94
CA ASP A 4 7.44 1.76 -5.27
C ASP A 4 6.01 1.30 -5.61
N VAL A 5 5.33 2.09 -6.45
CA VAL A 5 3.97 1.82 -6.93
C VAL A 5 3.89 0.49 -7.68
N GLY A 6 4.94 0.11 -8.42
CA GLY A 6 5.00 -1.16 -9.13
C GLY A 6 5.03 -2.35 -8.19
N ALA A 7 5.78 -2.24 -7.08
CA ALA A 7 5.75 -3.24 -6.02
C ALA A 7 4.36 -3.32 -5.36
N MET A 8 3.72 -2.19 -5.10
CA MET A 8 2.38 -2.15 -4.48
C MET A 8 1.31 -2.79 -5.36
N MET A 9 1.35 -2.60 -6.68
CA MET A 9 0.46 -3.27 -7.64
C MET A 9 0.61 -4.80 -7.64
N THR A 10 1.72 -5.35 -7.11
CA THR A 10 1.90 -6.80 -6.96
C THR A 10 1.56 -7.31 -5.56
N VAL A 11 1.84 -6.51 -4.53
CA VAL A 11 1.67 -6.90 -3.12
C VAL A 11 0.21 -6.75 -2.70
N ILE A 12 -0.44 -5.64 -3.02
CA ILE A 12 -1.84 -5.35 -2.63
C ILE A 12 -2.79 -6.48 -3.06
N PRO A 13 -2.77 -6.95 -4.32
CA PRO A 13 -3.54 -8.12 -4.75
C PRO A 13 -3.36 -9.37 -3.91
N ARG A 14 -2.13 -9.65 -3.47
CA ARG A 14 -1.78 -10.89 -2.77
C ARG A 14 -2.24 -10.91 -1.32
N ILE A 15 -2.42 -9.74 -0.73
CA ILE A 15 -2.83 -9.57 0.67
C ILE A 15 -4.29 -9.15 0.80
N SER A 16 -4.97 -8.80 -0.30
CA SER A 16 -6.40 -8.52 -0.32
C SER A 16 -7.24 -9.80 -0.39
N THR A 17 -8.44 -9.78 0.19
CA THR A 17 -9.42 -10.87 0.05
C THR A 17 -10.78 -10.25 -0.28
N PRO A 18 -11.37 -10.52 -1.46
CA PRO A 18 -10.84 -11.35 -2.55
C PRO A 18 -9.55 -10.77 -3.17
N THR A 19 -8.76 -11.65 -3.80
CA THR A 19 -7.53 -11.25 -4.52
C THR A 19 -7.90 -10.33 -5.68
N LEU A 20 -7.39 -9.10 -5.66
CA LEU A 20 -7.59 -8.15 -6.76
C LEU A 20 -6.79 -8.61 -7.99
N THR A 21 -7.35 -8.51 -9.17
CA THR A 21 -6.63 -8.75 -10.43
C THR A 21 -5.78 -7.55 -10.81
N ALA A 22 -4.77 -7.74 -11.67
CA ALA A 22 -3.95 -6.65 -12.18
C ALA A 22 -4.79 -5.59 -12.94
N GLN A 23 -5.91 -6.03 -13.52
CA GLN A 23 -6.82 -5.17 -14.28
C GLN A 23 -7.66 -4.29 -13.33
N GLU A 24 -8.21 -4.87 -12.27
CA GLU A 24 -8.90 -4.10 -11.21
C GLU A 24 -7.95 -3.11 -10.51
N MET A 25 -6.68 -3.47 -10.34
CA MET A 25 -5.66 -2.55 -9.82
C MET A 25 -5.33 -1.40 -10.77
N ALA A 26 -5.39 -1.63 -12.08
CA ALA A 26 -5.15 -0.61 -13.09
C ALA A 26 -6.37 0.31 -13.29
N GLU A 27 -7.57 -0.18 -12.99
CA GLU A 27 -8.83 0.56 -13.03
C GLU A 27 -9.12 1.32 -11.72
N LEU A 28 -8.39 1.03 -10.65
CA LEU A 28 -8.51 1.72 -9.36
C LEU A 28 -8.01 3.16 -9.45
N ASP A 29 -8.69 4.05 -8.70
CA ASP A 29 -8.31 5.45 -8.64
C ASP A 29 -6.91 5.58 -7.99
N PRO A 30 -6.01 6.42 -8.55
CA PRO A 30 -4.69 6.68 -7.96
C PRO A 30 -4.74 7.09 -6.48
N ALA A 31 -5.81 7.76 -6.05
CA ALA A 31 -5.99 8.14 -4.65
C ALA A 31 -6.18 6.91 -3.74
N ASP A 32 -7.01 5.96 -4.16
CA ASP A 32 -7.28 4.73 -3.41
C ASP A 32 -6.03 3.85 -3.35
N LEU A 33 -5.31 3.73 -4.47
CA LEU A 33 -4.06 2.98 -4.54
C LEU A 33 -3.01 3.54 -3.56
N THR A 34 -2.91 4.87 -3.48
CA THR A 34 -2.02 5.55 -2.53
C THR A 34 -2.45 5.29 -1.08
N ALA A 35 -3.74 5.38 -0.77
CA ALA A 35 -4.25 5.11 0.58
C ALA A 35 -3.98 3.67 1.02
N MET A 36 -4.26 2.69 0.15
CA MET A 36 -3.95 1.29 0.41
C MET A 36 -2.45 1.06 0.59
N ALA A 37 -1.62 1.69 -0.24
CA ALA A 37 -0.18 1.56 -0.13
C ALA A 37 0.37 2.16 1.18
N VAL A 38 -0.18 3.28 1.65
CA VAL A 38 0.16 3.85 2.96
C VAL A 38 -0.20 2.89 4.10
N GLU A 39 -1.39 2.30 4.08
CA GLU A 39 -1.79 1.29 5.08
C GLU A 39 -0.84 0.09 5.10
N VAL A 40 -0.51 -0.45 3.92
CA VAL A 40 0.39 -1.61 3.79
C VAL A 40 1.81 -1.27 4.25
N VAL A 41 2.34 -0.12 3.86
CA VAL A 41 3.66 0.33 4.31
C VAL A 41 3.64 0.55 5.83
N THR A 42 2.62 1.18 6.37
CA THR A 42 2.45 1.39 7.82
C THR A 42 2.40 0.07 8.58
N PHE A 43 1.70 -0.94 8.05
CA PHE A 43 1.65 -2.28 8.63
C PHE A 43 3.02 -2.99 8.63
N LEU A 44 3.78 -2.88 7.54
CA LEU A 44 5.07 -3.56 7.38
C LEU A 44 6.22 -2.84 8.11
N LEU A 45 6.02 -1.58 8.50
CA LEU A 45 7.05 -0.82 9.20
C LEU A 45 7.26 -1.35 10.63
N PRO A 46 8.52 -1.47 11.08
CA PRO A 46 8.82 -1.77 12.48
C PRO A 46 8.25 -0.69 13.39
N LYS A 47 7.79 -1.08 14.59
CA LYS A 47 7.24 -0.13 15.58
C LYS A 47 8.18 1.02 15.94
N SER A 48 9.50 0.80 15.87
CA SER A 48 10.50 1.84 16.08
C SER A 48 10.48 2.92 15.00
N VAL A 49 10.18 2.56 13.74
CA VAL A 49 10.11 3.50 12.62
C VAL A 49 8.76 4.22 12.58
N LEU A 50 7.68 3.53 12.98
CA LEU A 50 6.35 4.15 13.13
C LEU A 50 6.34 5.26 14.19
N ALA A 51 7.11 5.11 15.27
CA ALA A 51 7.23 6.13 16.32
C ALA A 51 7.92 7.42 15.83
N ASP A 52 8.73 7.33 14.78
CA ASP A 52 9.40 8.46 14.14
C ASP A 52 8.56 9.10 13.01
N LEU A 53 7.40 8.53 12.68
CA LEU A 53 6.47 9.17 11.74
C LEU A 53 5.77 10.34 12.43
N PRO A 54 5.75 11.55 11.83
CA PRO A 54 5.06 12.68 12.40
C PRO A 54 3.55 12.39 12.44
N THR A 55 3.02 12.22 13.64
CA THR A 55 1.58 12.26 13.90
C THR A 55 1.11 13.69 13.72
N THR A 56 0.63 14.03 12.52
CA THR A 56 -0.13 15.26 12.28
C THR A 56 -1.58 15.10 12.71
#